data_AF-A0A1J9QWJ2-F1
#
_entry.id   AF-A0A1J9QWJ2-F1
#
_cell.length_a   1.000
_cell.length_b   1.000
_cell.length_c   1.000
_cell.angle_alpha   90.00
_cell.angle_beta   90.00
_cell.angle_gamma   90.00
#
_symmetry.space_group_name_H-M   'P 1'
#
loop_
_entity.id
_entity.type
_entity.pdbx_description
1 polymer ?
#
loop_
_entity_poly.entity_id
_entity_poly.type
_entity_poly.pdbx_seq_one_letter_code
_entity_poly.pdbx_strand_id
1 'polypeptide(L)'
;MNTPRQKVLATPRDWDEWFAITQGFAQNLKIWDLVDPDKEESMPIEEPTRPGPLSIREGASSYLDLSPTESSALQLMQKDWEYNYR
;
A
#
# COMPACT_ATOMS: atom_id res chain seq x y z
N MET A 1 -28.56 10.87 -2.04
CA MET A 1 -27.71 9.91 -2.77
C MET A 1 -26.67 10.72 -3.53
N ASN A 2 -25.39 10.54 -3.24
CA ASN A 2 -24.32 11.27 -3.93
C ASN A 2 -23.85 10.40 -5.09
N THR A 3 -24.32 10.68 -6.30
CA THR A 3 -23.92 9.92 -7.48
C THR A 3 -22.44 10.18 -7.74
N PRO A 4 -21.57 9.15 -7.80
CA PRO A 4 -20.16 9.36 -8.10
C PRO A 4 -20.06 10.05 -9.46
N ARG A 5 -19.33 11.18 -9.50
CA ARG A 5 -19.09 11.91 -10.76
C ARG A 5 -18.14 11.08 -11.61
N GLN A 6 -18.70 10.27 -12.51
CA GLN A 6 -17.92 9.55 -13.51
C GLN A 6 -17.20 10.57 -14.41
N LYS A 7 -15.89 10.42 -14.51
CA LYS A 7 -15.07 11.18 -15.47
C LYS A 7 -15.01 10.38 -16.76
N VAL A 8 -15.47 10.98 -17.85
CA VAL A 8 -15.42 10.39 -19.19
C VAL A 8 -14.28 11.07 -19.94
N LEU A 9 -13.29 10.30 -20.37
CA LEU A 9 -12.18 10.76 -21.21
C LEU A 9 -12.58 10.50 -22.66
N ALA A 10 -13.18 11.51 -23.30
CA ALA A 10 -13.86 11.34 -24.60
C ALA A 10 -12.93 11.62 -25.79
N THR A 11 -11.90 12.42 -25.57
CA THR A 11 -10.94 12.84 -26.59
C THR A 11 -9.53 12.36 -26.24
N PRO A 12 -8.63 12.20 -27.23
CA PRO A 12 -7.23 11.88 -26.96
C PRO A 12 -6.56 12.87 -26.00
N ARG A 13 -6.89 14.16 -26.11
CA ARG A 13 -6.38 15.19 -25.19
C ARG A 13 -6.79 14.95 -23.74
N ASP A 14 -7.99 14.44 -23.49
CA ASP A 14 -8.44 14.12 -22.13
C ASP A 14 -7.55 13.03 -21.51
N TRP A 15 -7.07 12.09 -22.34
CA TRP A 15 -6.13 11.06 -21.92
C TRP A 15 -4.74 11.63 -21.62
N ASP A 16 -4.24 12.56 -22.44
CA ASP A 16 -2.96 13.22 -22.17
C ASP A 16 -2.98 13.98 -20.84
N GLU A 17 -4.05 14.76 -20.60
CA GLU A 17 -4.22 15.51 -19.35
C GLU A 17 -4.39 14.56 -18.15
N TRP A 18 -5.17 13.49 -18.30
CA TRP A 18 -5.35 12.50 -17.24
C TRP A 18 -4.05 11.76 -16.91
N PHE A 19 -3.29 11.36 -17.93
CA PHE A 19 -2.02 10.67 -17.74
C PHE A 19 -1.02 11.55 -17.00
N ALA A 20 -0.87 12.82 -17.39
CA ALA A 20 0.01 13.76 -16.70
C ALA A 20 -0.35 13.94 -15.22
N ILE A 21 -1.65 14.00 -14.90
CA ILE A 21 -2.15 14.08 -13.53
C ILE A 21 -1.80 12.79 -12.77
N THR A 22 -2.15 11.62 -13.31
CA THR A 22 -1.89 10.33 -12.66
C THR A 22 -0.40 10.10 -12.43
N GLN A 23 0.43 10.42 -13.42
CA GLN A 23 1.89 10.35 -13.31
C GLN A 23 2.41 11.25 -12.19
N GLY A 24 1.96 12.51 -12.13
CA GLY A 24 2.35 13.43 -11.06
C GLY A 24 1.96 12.94 -9.67
N PHE A 25 0.75 12.38 -9.49
CA PHE A 25 0.34 11.78 -8.21
C PHE A 25 1.18 10.56 -7.85
N ALA A 26 1.40 9.64 -8.80
CA ALA A 26 2.17 8.42 -8.58
C ALA A 26 3.64 8.71 -8.25
N GLN A 27 4.25 9.71 -8.89
CA GLN A 27 5.61 10.17 -8.56
C GLN A 27 5.67 10.77 -7.15
N ASN A 28 4.70 11.61 -6.78
CA ASN A 28 4.63 12.18 -5.43
C ASN A 28 4.45 11.10 -4.34
N LEU A 29 3.68 10.05 -4.65
CA LEU A 29 3.51 8.88 -3.79
C LEU A 29 4.69 7.90 -3.87
N LYS A 30 5.67 8.14 -4.75
CA LYS A 30 6.82 7.27 -5.02
C LYS A 30 6.44 5.85 -5.46
N ILE A 31 5.32 5.71 -6.17
CA ILE A 31 4.81 4.44 -6.70
C ILE A 31 4.87 4.38 -8.23
N TRP A 32 5.42 5.39 -8.91
CA TRP A 32 5.48 5.41 -10.38
C TRP A 32 6.11 4.14 -10.95
N ASP A 33 7.20 3.66 -10.34
CA ASP A 33 7.89 2.43 -10.77
C ASP A 33 7.03 1.16 -10.71
N LEU A 34 5.89 1.19 -10.02
CA LEU A 34 4.91 0.10 -9.92
C LEU A 34 3.78 0.21 -10.95
N VAL A 35 3.51 1.40 -11.49
CA VAL A 35 2.34 1.70 -12.33
C VAL A 35 2.69 2.27 -13.71
N ASP A 36 3.98 2.47 -14.00
CA ASP A 36 4.48 2.95 -15.28
C ASP A 36 4.14 1.96 -16.41
N PRO A 37 3.25 2.32 -17.36
CA PRO A 37 2.85 1.42 -18.43
C PRO A 37 3.95 1.18 -19.47
N ASP A 38 4.97 2.05 -19.53
CA ASP A 38 6.07 1.93 -20.48
C ASP A 38 7.22 1.06 -19.95
N LYS A 39 7.12 0.60 -18.70
CA LYS A 39 8.13 -0.24 -18.07
C LYS A 39 8.06 -1.66 -18.63
N GLU A 40 9.20 -2.16 -19.12
CA GLU A 40 9.32 -3.45 -19.78
C GLU A 40 9.01 -4.64 -18.85
N GLU A 41 9.28 -4.48 -17.55
CA GLU A 41 9.02 -5.50 -16.53
C GLU A 41 8.23 -4.90 -15.35
N SER A 42 7.01 -5.40 -15.13
CA SER A 42 6.21 -5.01 -13.97
C SER A 42 6.89 -5.52 -12.71
N MET A 43 7.14 -4.65 -11.72
CA MET A 43 7.61 -5.14 -10.43
C MET A 43 6.49 -5.91 -9.74
N PRO A 44 6.77 -7.10 -9.18
CA PRO A 44 5.78 -7.83 -8.42
C PRO A 44 5.33 -6.97 -7.24
N ILE A 45 4.01 -6.79 -7.11
CA ILE A 45 3.44 -6.15 -5.93
C ILE A 45 3.44 -7.22 -4.83
N GLU A 46 4.31 -7.05 -3.84
CA GLU A 46 4.33 -7.93 -2.67
C GLU A 46 3.20 -7.55 -1.72
N GLU A 47 2.40 -8.54 -1.34
CA GLU A 47 1.43 -8.34 -0.27
C GLU A 47 2.16 -8.10 1.06
N PRO A 48 1.70 -7.13 1.87
CA PRO A 48 2.29 -6.87 3.16
C PRO A 48 2.12 -8.08 4.06
N THR A 49 3.23 -8.59 4.59
CA THR A 49 3.21 -9.74 5.49
C THR A 49 2.55 -9.37 6.82
N ARG A 50 1.71 -10.27 7.36
CA ARG A 50 1.08 -10.08 8.66
C ARG A 50 2.15 -9.92 9.76
N PRO A 51 2.05 -8.90 10.64
CA PRO A 51 3.03 -8.69 11.70
C PRO A 51 3.13 -9.89 12.65
N GLY A 52 4.36 -10.25 13.03
CA GLY A 52 4.67 -11.30 13.99
C GLY A 52 5.63 -10.82 15.08
N PRO A 53 6.07 -11.68 16.01
CA PRO A 53 6.99 -11.30 17.09
C PRO A 53 8.28 -10.62 16.62
N LEU A 54 8.86 -11.11 15.52
CA LEU A 54 10.05 -10.51 14.90
C LEU A 54 9.83 -9.06 14.43
N SER A 55 8.59 -8.67 14.15
CA SER A 55 8.22 -7.31 13.75
C SER A 55 8.33 -6.29 14.90
N ILE A 56 8.37 -6.76 16.16
CA ILE A 56 8.53 -5.90 17.35
C ILE A 56 9.96 -5.90 17.85
N ARG A 57 10.60 -7.07 17.93
CA ARG A 57 11.94 -7.23 18.46
C ARG A 57 12.76 -8.20 17.65
N GLU A 58 13.96 -7.77 17.25
CA GLU A 58 14.91 -8.62 16.54
C GLU A 58 15.24 -9.87 17.38
N GLY A 59 15.20 -11.04 16.73
CA GLY A 59 15.42 -12.33 17.38
C GLY A 59 14.24 -12.90 18.17
N ALA A 60 13.08 -12.22 18.23
CA ALA A 60 11.87 -12.81 18.81
C ALA A 60 11.26 -13.82 17.83
N SER A 61 11.13 -15.07 18.27
CA SER A 61 10.60 -16.20 17.48
C SER A 61 9.16 -16.55 17.84
N SER A 62 8.73 -16.15 19.03
CA SER A 62 7.42 -16.47 19.60
C SER A 62 6.86 -15.33 20.44
N TYR A 63 5.56 -15.38 20.75
CA TYR A 63 4.92 -14.43 21.66
C TYR A 63 5.49 -14.49 23.08
N LEU A 64 6.06 -15.62 23.49
CA LEU A 64 6.68 -15.77 24.81
C LEU A 64 7.98 -14.97 24.93
N ASP A 65 8.59 -14.64 23.80
CA ASP A 65 9.79 -13.81 23.75
C ASP A 65 9.47 -12.32 23.96
N LEU A 66 8.19 -11.93 23.98
CA LEU A 66 7.77 -10.54 24.10
C LEU A 66 7.38 -10.19 25.53
N SER A 67 7.79 -9.02 25.98
CA SER A 67 7.25 -8.39 27.19
C SER A 67 5.76 -8.05 27.02
N PRO A 68 5.03 -7.73 28.12
CA PRO A 68 3.63 -7.31 28.03
C PRO A 68 3.40 -6.07 27.15
N THR A 69 4.35 -5.12 27.18
CA THR A 69 4.29 -3.90 26.36
C THR A 69 4.49 -4.22 24.88
N GLU A 70 5.47 -5.06 24.56
CA GLU A 70 5.73 -5.51 23.19
C GLU A 70 4.59 -6.36 22.63
N SER A 71 3.98 -7.20 23.47
CA SER A 71 2.79 -7.97 23.09
C SER A 71 1.61 -7.06 22.76
N SER A 72 1.40 -6.00 23.54
CA SER A 72 0.36 -4.99 23.27
C SER A 72 0.65 -4.24 21.96
N ALA A 73 1.91 -3.90 21.69
CA ALA A 73 2.31 -3.27 20.45
C ALA A 73 2.08 -4.18 19.23
N LEU A 74 2.40 -5.48 19.35
CA LEU A 74 2.12 -6.46 18.30
C LEU A 74 0.63 -6.57 18.01
N GLN A 75 -0.21 -6.61 19.06
CA GLN A 75 -1.66 -6.65 18.89
C GLN A 75 -2.19 -5.42 18.16
N LEU A 76 -1.66 -4.23 18.45
CA LEU A 76 -2.04 -3.01 17.75
C LEU A 76 -1.63 -3.07 16.28
N MET A 77 -0.38 -3.46 15.97
CA MET A 77 0.08 -3.62 14.59
C MET A 77 -0.73 -4.67 13.82
N GLN A 78 -1.10 -5.78 14.47
CA GLN A 78 -1.93 -6.81 13.85
C GLN A 78 -3.35 -6.31 13.56
N LYS A 79 -3.93 -5.52 14.47
CA LYS A 79 -5.24 -4.89 14.26
C LYS A 79 -5.20 -3.87 13.12
N ASP A 80 -4.16 -3.04 13.05
CA ASP A 80 -3.99 -2.08 11.96
C ASP A 80 -3.80 -2.79 10.63
N TRP A 81 -3.02 -3.88 10.59
CA TRP A 81 -2.86 -4.70 9.40
C TRP A 81 -4.21 -5.32 8.97
N GLU A 82 -4.98 -5.88 9.90
CA GLU A 82 -6.31 -6.43 9.62
C GLU A 82 -7.28 -5.36 9.10
N TYR A 83 -7.23 -4.14 9.61
CA TYR A 83 -8.08 -3.04 9.12
C TYR A 83 -7.72 -2.57 7.71
N ASN A 84 -6.43 -2.55 7.36
CA ASN A 84 -5.96 -2.00 6.09
C ASN A 84 -5.91 -3.03 4.95
N TYR A 85 -5.78 -4.33 5.27
CA TYR A 85 -5.47 -5.37 4.28
C TYR A 85 -6.43 -6.57 4.28
N ARG A 86 -7.46 -6.61 5.13
CA ARG A 86 -8.49 -7.67 5.16
C ARG A 86 -9.91 -7.11 5.04
#